data_AF-A0A662U9G1-F1
#
_entry.id   AF-A0A662U9G1-F1
#
_cell.length_a   1.000
_cell.length_b   1.000
_cell.length_c   1.000
_cell.angle_alpha   90.00
_cell.angle_beta   90.00
_cell.angle_gamma   90.00
#
_symmetry.space_group_name_H-M   'P 1'
#
loop_
_entity.id
_entity.type
_entity.pdbx_description
1 polymer ?
#
loop_
_entity_poly.entity_id
_entity_poly.type
_entity_poly.pdbx_seq_one_letter_code
_entity_poly.pdbx_strand_id
1 'polypeptide(L)' 'MEKSPKPLVLCGKIFTATGEPPIENGCVVIEGKEIKDVGSRGAVEIPKDAEVIELPGHTIMPGLIDSHIHITGLR' A
#
# COMPACT_ATOMS: atom_id res chain seq x y z
N MET A 1 17.12 8.71 20.50
CA MET A 1 15.93 7.87 20.25
C MET A 1 15.60 8.02 18.78
N GLU A 2 15.73 6.97 18.00
CA GLU A 2 15.36 6.98 16.58
C GLU A 2 13.85 7.19 16.51
N LYS A 3 13.39 8.26 15.85
CA LYS A 3 11.96 8.53 15.71
C LYS A 3 11.37 7.39 14.88
N SER A 4 10.30 6.76 15.37
CA SER A 4 9.49 5.87 14.54
C SER A 4 9.10 6.61 13.26
N PRO A 5 9.23 5.98 12.09
CA PRO A 5 8.87 6.61 10.83
C PRO A 5 7.41 7.02 10.87
N LYS A 6 7.13 8.24 10.39
CA LYS A 6 5.79 8.82 10.28
C LYS A 6 4.88 7.84 9.50
N PRO A 7 3.64 7.57 9.94
CA PRO A 7 2.72 6.72 9.19
C PRO A 7 2.51 7.25 7.77
N LEU A 8 2.43 6.35 6.79
CA LEU A 8 2.19 6.68 5.39
C LEU A 8 0.80 6.17 5.00
N VAL A 9 0.02 6.98 4.31
CA VAL A 9 -1.28 6.59 3.77
C VAL A 9 -1.32 6.84 2.28
N LEU A 10 -1.58 5.79 1.49
CA LEU A 10 -1.75 5.87 0.05
C LEU A 10 -3.24 5.80 -0.27
N CYS A 11 -3.80 6.79 -0.96
CA CYS A 11 -5.23 6.81 -1.30
C CYS A 11 -5.44 6.80 -2.82
N GLY A 12 -6.31 5.90 -3.30
CA GLY A 12 -6.58 5.67 -4.71
C GLY A 12 -7.41 4.41 -4.94
N LYS A 13 -7.42 3.90 -6.18
CA LYS A 13 -8.01 2.60 -6.48
C LYS A 13 -7.11 1.50 -5.94
N ILE A 14 -7.64 0.56 -5.16
CA ILE A 14 -6.86 -0.52 -4.53
C ILE A 14 -7.28 -1.87 -5.11
N PHE A 15 -6.31 -2.63 -5.59
CA PHE A 15 -6.46 -4.03 -5.95
C PHE A 15 -5.69 -4.89 -4.95
N THR A 16 -6.37 -5.65 -4.08
CA THR A 16 -5.73 -6.43 -3.00
C THR A 16 -5.21 -7.80 -3.44
N ALA A 17 -5.57 -8.26 -4.65
CA ALA A 17 -5.29 -9.60 -5.16
C ALA A 17 -5.84 -10.76 -4.29
N THR A 18 -6.85 -10.51 -3.45
CA THR A 18 -7.51 -11.53 -2.60
C THR A 18 -8.66 -12.26 -3.31
N GLY A 19 -8.94 -11.93 -4.57
CA GLY A 19 -10.11 -12.40 -5.33
C GLY A 19 -11.33 -11.48 -5.24
N GLU A 20 -11.30 -10.49 -4.35
CA GLU A 20 -12.35 -9.47 -4.22
C GLU A 20 -12.24 -8.38 -5.31
N PRO A 21 -13.36 -7.70 -5.66
CA PRO A 21 -13.32 -6.54 -6.55
C PRO A 21 -12.42 -5.41 -6.01
N PRO A 22 -11.82 -4.59 -6.89
CA PRO A 22 -11.05 -3.42 -6.47
C PRO A 22 -11.88 -2.41 -5.66
N ILE A 23 -11.23 -1.76 -4.70
CA ILE A 23 -11.79 -0.65 -3.92
C ILE A 23 -11.52 0.65 -4.69
N GLU A 24 -12.54 1.28 -5.26
CA GLU A 24 -12.35 2.45 -6.16
C GLU A 24 -11.85 3.72 -5.45
N ASN A 25 -12.22 3.93 -4.18
CA ASN A 25 -11.79 5.07 -3.37
C ASN A 25 -11.32 4.59 -1.99
N GLY A 26 -10.20 3.86 -2.01
CA GLY A 26 -9.61 3.26 -0.82
C GLY A 26 -8.38 3.99 -0.32
N CYS A 27 -7.96 3.63 0.89
CA CYS A 27 -6.67 4.00 1.43
C CYS A 27 -5.96 2.77 2.05
N VAL A 28 -4.63 2.75 1.93
CA VAL A 28 -3.73 1.78 2.57
C VAL A 28 -2.95 2.53 3.64
N VAL A 29 -3.08 2.11 4.90
CA VAL A 29 -2.34 2.70 6.03
C VAL A 29 -1.10 1.84 6.30
N ILE A 30 0.07 2.48 6.32
CA ILE A 30 1.37 1.84 6.48
C ILE A 30 2.05 2.44 7.71
N GLU A 31 2.45 1.58 8.65
CA GLU A 31 3.20 1.96 9.84
C GLU A 31 4.51 1.16 9.88
N GLY A 32 5.63 1.86 9.70
CA GLY A 32 6.94 1.21 9.62
C GLY A 32 7.05 0.25 8.44
N LYS A 33 7.05 -1.06 8.72
CA LYS A 33 7.21 -2.13 7.72
C LYS A 33 5.94 -2.91 7.45
N GLU A 34 4.83 -2.55 8.09
CA GLU A 34 3.59 -3.30 8.05
C GLU A 34 2.45 -2.46 7.45
N ILE A 35 1.56 -3.13 6.72
CA ILE A 35 0.27 -2.57 6.33
C ILE A 35 -0.63 -2.71 7.55
N LYS A 36 -1.04 -1.58 8.13
CA LYS A 36 -1.84 -1.51 9.34
C LYS A 36 -3.33 -1.72 9.05
N ASP A 37 -3.82 -1.15 7.95
CA ASP A 37 -5.22 -1.21 7.55
C ASP A 37 -5.39 -0.96 6.04
N VAL A 38 -6.45 -1.50 5.45
CA VAL A 38 -6.81 -1.34 4.03
C VAL A 38 -8.33 -1.33 3.89
N GLY A 39 -8.87 -0.30 3.23
CA GLY A 39 -10.31 -0.20 3.04
C GLY A 39 -10.73 1.08 2.33
N SER A 40 -12.05 1.29 2.21
CA SER A 40 -12.61 2.55 1.69
C SER A 40 -12.19 3.74 2.56
N ARG A 41 -12.05 4.94 1.96
CA ARG A 41 -11.52 6.16 2.60
C ARG A 41 -12.23 6.64 3.88
N GLY A 42 -13.46 6.18 4.15
CA GLY A 42 -14.19 6.46 5.40
C GLY A 42 -14.29 5.28 6.36
N ALA A 43 -13.78 4.11 5.97
CA ALA A 43 -13.80 2.88 6.75
C ALA A 43 -12.47 2.60 7.46
N VAL A 44 -11.38 3.22 7.01
CA VAL A 44 -10.06 3.13 7.63
C VAL A 44 -9.76 4.35 8.50
N GLU A 45 -9.08 4.13 9.62
CA GLU A 45 -8.62 5.21 10.49
C GLU A 45 -7.30 5.77 9.97
N ILE A 46 -7.28 7.05 9.59
CA ILE A 46 -6.07 7.76 9.15
C ILE A 46 -5.45 8.47 10.35
N PRO A 47 -4.21 8.09 10.76
CA PRO A 47 -3.51 8.78 11.85
C PRO A 47 -3.34 10.27 11.56
N LYS A 48 -3.51 11.11 12.58
CA LYS A 48 -3.48 12.58 12.42
C LYS A 48 -2.13 13.12 11.93
N ASP A 49 -1.06 12.42 12.28
CA ASP A 49 0.30 12.74 11.88
C ASP A 49 0.75 11.93 10.66
N ALA A 50 -0.16 11.28 9.92
CA ALA A 50 0.21 10.56 8.71
C ALA A 50 0.66 11.50 7.58
N GLU A 51 1.57 11.02 6.74
CA GLU A 51 1.78 11.56 5.40
C GLU A 51 0.77 10.90 4.47
N VAL A 52 -0.06 11.70 3.80
CA VAL A 52 -1.09 11.21 2.88
C VAL A 52 -0.66 11.51 1.46
N ILE A 53 -0.62 10.47 0.61
CA ILE A 53 -0.33 10.57 -0.81
C ILE A 53 -1.60 10.21 -1.59
N GLU A 54 -2.12 11.18 -2.33
CA GLU A 54 -3.23 10.99 -3.27
C GLU A 54 -2.70 10.45 -4.60
N LEU A 55 -3.32 9.39 -5.10
CA LEU A 55 -2.93 8.71 -6.34
C LEU A 55 -4.10 8.66 -7.34
N PRO A 56 -4.64 9.81 -7.78
CA PRO A 56 -5.77 9.85 -8.69
C PRO A 56 -5.42 9.19 -10.03
N GLY A 57 -6.34 8.38 -10.55
CA GLY A 57 -6.16 7.66 -11.82
C GLY A 57 -5.13 6.52 -11.78
N HIS A 58 -4.52 6.24 -10.63
CA HIS A 58 -3.58 5.13 -10.46
C HIS A 58 -4.23 3.97 -9.68
N THR A 59 -3.68 2.77 -9.83
CA THR A 59 -4.08 1.59 -9.06
C THR A 59 -2.95 1.17 -8.13
N ILE A 60 -3.25 1.12 -6.83
CA ILE A 60 -2.41 0.56 -5.78
C ILE A 60 -2.61 -0.95 -5.78
N MET A 61 -1.52 -1.71 -5.78
CA MET A 61 -1.54 -3.18 -5.79
C MET A 61 -0.41 -3.74 -4.90
N PRO A 62 -0.50 -5.01 -4.46
CA PRO A 62 0.64 -5.71 -3.89
C PRO A 62 1.87 -5.61 -4.78
N GLY A 63 3.05 -5.62 -4.17
CA GLY A 63 4.30 -5.77 -4.91
C GLY A 63 4.26 -7.03 -5.75
N LEU A 64 4.68 -6.93 -7.00
CA LEU A 64 4.76 -8.08 -7.89
C LEU A 64 5.79 -9.09 -7.38
N ILE A 65 5.47 -10.37 -7.47
CA ILE A 65 6.37 -11.47 -7.12
C ILE A 65 6.87 -12.09 -8.40
N ASP A 66 8.17 -12.00 -8.63
CA ASP A 66 8.84 -12.77 -9.69
C ASP A 66 9.29 -14.13 -9.11
N SER A 67 8.65 -15.19 -9.58
CA SER A 67 8.91 -16.56 -9.10
C SER A 67 10.05 -17.24 -9.85
N HIS A 68 10.55 -16.65 -10.93
CA HIS A 68 11.54 -17.30 -11.77
C HIS A 68 12.35 -16.29 -12.59
N ILE A 69 13.51 -15.93 -12.04
CA ILE A 69 14.46 -15.04 -12.69
C ILE A 69 15.89 -15.56 -12.56
N HIS A 70 16.68 -15.39 -13.62
CA HIS A 70 18.12 -15.58 -13.58
C HIS A 70 18.79 -14.22 -13.41
N ILE A 71 18.97 -13.80 -12.15
CA ILE A 71 19.53 -12.45 -11.84
C ILE A 71 21.00 -12.35 -12.26
N THR A 72 21.75 -13.46 -12.19
CA THR A 72 23.13 -13.53 -12.68
C THR A 72 23.30 -14.79 -13.52
N GLY A 73 23.98 -14.66 -14.67
CA GLY A 73 24.38 -15.79 -15.50
C GLY A 73 25.89 -15.95 -15.41
N LEU A 74 26.36 -16.80 -14.51
CA LEU A 74 27.73 -17.30 -14.61
C LEU A 74 27.75 -18.35 -15.72
N ARG A 75 28.57 -18.08 -16.74
CA ARG A 75 29.10 -19.13 -17.61
C ARG A 75 30.18 -19.89 -16.87
#